data_AF-A0AAC9RLN2-F1
#
_entry.id   AF-A0AAC9RLN2-F1
#
_cell.length_a   1.000
_cell.length_b   1.000
_cell.length_c   1.000
_cell.angle_alpha   90.00
_cell.angle_beta   90.00
_cell.angle_gamma   90.00
#
_symmetry.space_group_name_H-M   'P 1'
#
loop_
_entity.id
_entity.type
_entity.pdbx_description
1 polymer ?
#
loop_
_entity_poly.entity_id
_entity_poly.type
_entity_poly.pdbx_seq_one_letter_code
_entity_poly.pdbx_strand_id
1 'polypeptide(L)'
;MVSTSDIIGALYYLSRLINIFILVRVIFSWVNPNPHSSLVQFIYAVTEPILSPVRQLIYRLGYNGMIDFSPIAAIFLVNMGYSLLARLVIGLW
;
A
#
# COMPACT_ATOMS: atom_id res chain seq x y z
N MET A 1 0.97 13.78 26.98
CA MET A 1 2.29 13.52 26.37
C MET A 1 2.12 12.32 25.45
N VAL A 2 2.50 12.42 24.18
CA VAL A 2 2.28 11.33 23.20
C VAL A 2 3.15 10.14 23.60
N SER A 3 2.54 8.97 23.77
CA SER A 3 3.23 7.74 24.17
C SER A 3 3.70 6.91 22.96
N THR A 4 4.66 6.03 23.17
CA THR A 4 5.17 5.10 22.14
C THR A 4 4.04 4.25 21.52
N SER A 5 3.09 3.80 22.34
CA SER A 5 1.91 3.07 21.88
C SER A 5 1.02 3.89 20.97
N ASP A 6 0.89 5.20 21.20
CA ASP A 6 0.07 6.08 20.34
C ASP A 6 0.69 6.18 18.94
N ILE A 7 2.02 6.33 18.86
CA ILE A 7 2.75 6.40 17.59
C ILE A 7 2.63 5.08 16.82
N ILE A 8 2.87 3.95 17.49
CA ILE A 8 2.76 2.62 16.87
C ILE A 8 1.33 2.35 16.40
N GLY A 9 0.34 2.74 17.20
CA GLY A 9 -1.08 2.65 16.84
C GLY A 9 -1.40 3.45 15.57
N ALA A 10 -0.94 4.70 15.49
CA ALA A 10 -1.12 5.54 14.31
C ALA A 10 -0.48 4.92 13.05
N LEU A 11 0.76 4.42 13.16
CA LEU A 11 1.44 3.74 12.06
C LEU A 11 0.70 2.47 11.61
N TYR A 12 0.17 1.71 12.57
CA TYR A 12 -0.62 0.51 12.29
C TYR A 12 -1.89 0.84 11.51
N TYR A 13 -2.68 1.83 11.97
CA TYR A 13 -3.92 2.21 11.30
C TYR A 13 -3.67 2.81 9.91
N LEU A 14 -2.62 3.61 9.74
CA LEU A 14 -2.22 4.15 8.44
C LEU A 14 -1.86 3.04 7.46
N SER A 15 -1.01 2.10 7.88
CA SER A 15 -0.59 0.98 7.04
C SER A 15 -1.76 0.08 6.65
N ARG A 16 -2.70 -0.14 7.59
CA ARG A 16 -3.93 -0.89 7.34
C ARG A 16 -4.85 -0.18 6.34
N LEU A 17 -4.99 1.14 6.44
CA LEU A 17 -5.79 1.93 5.50
C LEU A 17 -5.23 1.86 4.08
N ILE A 18 -3.91 2.00 3.93
CA ILE A 18 -3.22 1.84 2.64
C ILE A 18 -3.48 0.46 2.05
N ASN A 19 -3.32 -0.60 2.85
CA ASN A 19 -3.58 -1.97 2.41
C ASN A 19 -5.03 -2.18 1.96
N ILE A 20 -6.00 -1.56 2.64
CA ILE A 20 -7.41 -1.58 2.24
C ILE A 20 -7.58 -0.93 0.87
N PHE A 21 -6.99 0.25 0.62
CA PHE A 21 -7.10 0.89 -0.69
C PHE A 21 -6.47 0.07 -1.81
N ILE A 22 -5.33 -0.57 -1.55
CA ILE A 22 -4.70 -1.50 -2.51
C ILE A 22 -5.62 -2.70 -2.77
N LEU A 23 -6.26 -3.26 -1.74
CA LEU A 23 -7.23 -4.35 -1.91
C LEU A 23 -8.45 -3.91 -2.72
N VAL A 24 -8.96 -2.69 -2.51
CA VAL A 24 -10.03 -2.11 -3.33
C VAL A 24 -9.60 -1.98 -4.79
N ARG A 25 -8.35 -1.60 -5.07
CA ARG A 25 -7.79 -1.62 -6.44
C ARG A 25 -7.82 -3.00 -7.07
N VAL A 26 -7.49 -4.05 -6.31
CA VAL A 26 -7.59 -5.43 -6.79
C VAL A 26 -9.04 -5.78 -7.12
N ILE A 27 -10.00 -5.44 -6.26
CA ILE A 27 -11.42 -5.66 -6.53
C ILE A 27 -11.86 -4.90 -7.80
N PHE A 28 -11.45 -3.63 -7.95
CA PHE A 28 -11.74 -2.82 -9.12
C PHE A 28 -11.20 -3.44 -10.42
N SER A 29 -10.09 -4.17 -10.37
CA SER A 29 -9.57 -4.88 -11.54
C SER A 29 -10.47 -6.04 -12.01
N TRP A 30 -11.27 -6.61 -11.11
CA TRP A 30 -12.20 -7.71 -11.44
C TRP A 30 -13.59 -7.21 -11.83
N VAL A 31 -14.09 -6.19 -11.13
CA VAL A 31 -15.46 -5.68 -11.37
C VAL A 31 -15.52 -4.58 -12.42
N ASN A 32 -14.36 -4.01 -12.79
CA ASN A 32 -14.21 -2.95 -13.80
C ASN A 32 -15.23 -1.80 -13.64
N PRO A 33 -15.20 -1.05 -12.51
CA PRO A 33 -16.15 0.02 -12.24
C PRO A 33 -15.93 1.22 -13.17
N ASN A 34 -16.92 2.11 -13.27
CA ASN A 34 -16.82 3.31 -14.11
C ASN A 34 -15.59 4.17 -13.71
N PRO A 35 -14.59 4.37 -14.59
CA PRO A 35 -13.37 5.12 -14.28
C PRO A 35 -13.60 6.62 -14.06
N HIS A 36 -14.76 7.15 -14.46
CA HIS A 36 -15.13 8.55 -14.24
C HIS A 36 -15.74 8.81 -12.86
N SER A 37 -15.96 7.75 -12.06
CA SER A 37 -16.42 7.91 -10.68
C SER A 37 -15.34 8.55 -9.82
N SER A 38 -15.70 9.61 -9.09
CA SER A 38 -14.79 10.31 -8.18
C SER A 38 -14.13 9.36 -7.16
N LEU A 39 -14.87 8.34 -6.70
CA LEU A 39 -14.33 7.34 -5.77
C LEU A 39 -13.24 6.48 -6.44
N VAL A 40 -13.47 6.04 -7.68
CA VAL A 40 -12.49 5.23 -8.43
C VAL A 40 -11.23 6.06 -8.66
N GLN A 41 -11.37 7.29 -9.15
CA GLN A 41 -10.23 8.19 -9.36
C GLN A 41 -9.47 8.48 -8.07
N PHE A 42 -10.17 8.70 -6.96
CA PHE A 42 -9.55 8.90 -5.66
C PHE A 42 -8.71 7.69 -5.23
N ILE A 43 -9.28 6.48 -5.31
CA ILE A 43 -8.56 5.25 -4.94
C ILE A 43 -7.33 5.06 -5.83
N TYR A 44 -7.44 5.28 -7.14
CA TYR A 44 -6.30 5.23 -8.05
C TYR A 44 -5.25 6.29 -7.69
N ALA A 45 -5.65 7.53 -7.43
CA ALA A 45 -4.73 8.62 -7.09
C ALA A 45 -3.95 8.36 -5.79
N VAL A 46 -4.59 7.78 -4.77
CA VAL A 46 -3.93 7.47 -3.48
C VAL A 46 -3.01 6.26 -3.59
N THR A 47 -3.39 5.25 -4.38
CA THR A 47 -2.63 4.00 -4.48
C THR A 47 -1.52 4.03 -5.52
N GLU A 48 -1.62 4.85 -6.57
CA GLU A 48 -0.65 4.88 -7.68
C GLU A 48 0.77 5.28 -7.25
N PRO A 49 0.99 6.27 -6.34
CA PRO A 49 2.33 6.59 -5.86
C PRO A 49 3.04 5.42 -5.17
N ILE A 50 2.29 4.45 -4.65
CA ILE A 50 2.80 3.23 -4.01
C ILE A 50 2.96 2.12 -5.04
N LEU A 51 1.94 1.91 -5.88
CA LEU A 51 1.91 0.80 -6.84
C LEU A 51 2.84 1.03 -8.03
N SER A 52 2.95 2.25 -8.55
CA SER A 52 3.80 2.58 -9.71
C SER A 52 5.28 2.23 -9.49
N PRO A 53 5.96 2.65 -8.40
CA PRO A 53 7.35 2.28 -8.19
C PRO A 53 7.54 0.78 -7.97
N VAL A 54 6.60 0.11 -7.28
CA VAL A 54 6.63 -1.35 -7.08
C VAL A 54 6.49 -2.08 -8.42
N ARG A 55 5.56 -1.63 -9.27
CA ARG A 55 5.35 -2.19 -10.61
C ARG A 55 6.58 -2.01 -11.49
N GLN A 56 7.18 -0.82 -11.48
CA GLN A 56 8.43 -0.54 -12.20
C GLN A 56 9.58 -1.41 -11.71
N LEU A 57 9.70 -1.65 -10.40
CA LEU A 57 10.71 -2.55 -9.85
C LEU A 57 10.51 -3.99 -10.36
N ILE A 58 9.27 -4.48 -10.34
CA ILE A 58 8.93 -5.83 -10.84
C ILE A 58 9.30 -5.97 -12.33
N TYR A 59 8.99 -4.98 -13.16
CA TYR A 59 9.39 -4.98 -14.57
C TYR A 59 10.91 -4.99 -14.75
N ARG A 60 11.64 -4.20 -13.95
CA ARG A 60 13.12 -4.18 -13.99
C ARG A 60 13.74 -5.50 -13.55
N LEU A 61 13.06 -6.27 -12.70
CA LEU A 61 13.47 -7.62 -12.28
C LEU A 61 13.16 -8.70 -13.33
N GLY A 62 12.62 -8.31 -14.50
CA GLY A 62 12.39 -9.21 -15.64
C GLY A 62 11.01 -9.85 -15.69
N TYR A 63 10.09 -9.51 -14.77
CA TYR A 63 8.71 -9.99 -14.83
C TYR A 63 7.85 -9.03 -15.67
N ASN A 64 7.48 -9.45 -16.89
CA ASN A 64 6.55 -8.74 -17.78
C ASN A 64 5.26 -9.53 -18.03
N GLY A 65 4.79 -10.28 -17.03
CA GLY A 65 3.57 -11.07 -17.19
C GLY A 65 2.31 -10.22 -17.33
N MET A 66 1.23 -10.84 -17.81
CA MET A 66 -0.07 -10.18 -18.03
C MET A 66 -0.81 -9.83 -16.72
N ILE A 67 -0.40 -10.43 -15.60
CA ILE A 67 -1.03 -10.22 -14.30
C ILE A 67 -0.21 -9.19 -13.53
N ASP A 68 -0.88 -8.14 -13.04
CA ASP A 68 -0.23 -7.16 -12.17
C ASP A 68 -0.08 -7.71 -10.75
N PHE A 69 1.13 -8.19 -10.42
CA PHE A 69 1.49 -8.62 -9.07
C PHE A 69 1.93 -7.46 -8.15
N SER A 70 1.96 -6.22 -8.65
CA SER A 70 2.33 -5.06 -7.83
C SER A 70 1.46 -4.85 -6.59
N PRO A 71 0.14 -5.17 -6.56
CA PRO A 71 -0.66 -5.05 -5.34
C PRO A 71 -0.17 -5.94 -4.20
N ILE A 72 0.21 -7.18 -4.50
CA ILE A 72 0.71 -8.13 -3.48
C ILE A 72 2.06 -7.66 -2.96
N ALA A 73 2.97 -7.29 -3.87
CA ALA A 73 4.28 -6.78 -3.50
C ALA A 73 4.18 -5.47 -2.69
N ALA A 74 3.26 -4.57 -3.06
CA ALA A 74 3.06 -3.32 -2.34
C ALA A 74 2.50 -3.56 -0.93
N ILE A 75 1.51 -4.45 -0.75
CA ILE A 75 1.02 -4.84 0.58
C ILE A 75 2.18 -5.38 1.42
N PHE A 76 3.01 -6.27 0.86
CA PHE A 76 4.17 -6.78 1.58
C PHE A 76 5.13 -5.66 2.01
N LEU A 77 5.49 -4.76 1.10
CA LEU A 77 6.41 -3.65 1.37
C LEU A 77 5.86 -2.66 2.40
N VAL A 78 4.55 -2.36 2.36
CA VAL A 78 3.88 -1.50 3.35
C VAL A 78 3.96 -2.13 4.74
N ASN A 79 3.65 -3.42 4.87
CA ASN A 79 3.71 -4.12 6.16
C ASN A 79 5.15 -4.26 6.67
N MET A 80 6.11 -4.49 5.76
CA MET A 80 7.53 -4.51 6.11
C MET A 80 7.97 -3.14 6.63
N GLY A 81 7.64 -2.05 5.93
CA GLY A 81 7.93 -0.68 6.34
C GLY A 81 7.35 -0.35 7.71
N TYR A 82 6.08 -0.70 7.96
CA TYR A 82 5.46 -0.59 9.28
C TYR A 82 6.28 -1.31 10.36
N SER A 83 6.64 -2.57 10.13
CA SER A 83 7.37 -3.36 11.13
C SER A 83 8.74 -2.77 11.46
N LEU A 84 9.44 -2.23 10.46
CA LEU A 84 10.73 -1.56 10.65
C LEU A 84 10.57 -0.26 11.44
N LEU A 85 9.60 0.58 11.06
CA LEU A 85 9.32 1.83 11.77
C LEU A 85 8.90 1.58 13.21
N ALA A 86 8.03 0.60 13.46
CA ALA A 86 7.61 0.24 14.82
C ALA A 86 8.80 -0.23 15.67
N ARG A 87 9.71 -1.05 15.12
CA ARG A 87 10.95 -1.48 15.80
C ARG A 87 11.87 -0.30 16.11
N LEU A 88 12.04 0.63 15.16
CA LEU A 88 12.84 1.83 15.39
C LEU A 88 12.25 2.70 16.48
N VAL A 89 10.93 2.91 16.47
CA VAL A 89 10.26 3.65 17.55
C VAL A 89 10.52 2.96 18.88
N ILE A 90 10.27 1.65 19.00
CA ILE A 90 10.51 0.92 20.26
C ILE A 90 11.98 1.01 20.72
N GLY A 91 12.94 0.90 19.80
CA GLY A 91 14.36 0.93 20.14
C GLY A 91 14.93 2.31 20.48
N LEU A 92 14.19 3.39 20.21
CA LEU A 92 14.60 4.76 20.53
C LEU A 92 14.08 5.25 21.90
N TRP A 93 13.27 4.45 22.58
CA TRP A 93 12.75 4.70 23.93
C TRP A 93 13.42 3.78 24.94
#